data_AF-A0A2N7QEY3-F1
#
_entry.id   AF-A0A2N7QEY3-F1
#
_cell.length_a   1.000
_cell.length_b   1.000
_cell.length_c   1.000
_cell.angle_alpha   90.00
_cell.angle_beta   90.00
_cell.angle_gamma   90.00
#
_symmetry.space_group_name_H-M   'P 1'
#
loop_
_entity.id
_entity.type
_entity.pdbx_description
1 polymer ?
#
loop_
_entity_poly.entity_id
_entity_poly.type
_entity_poly.pdbx_seq_one_letter_code
_entity_poly.pdbx_strand_id
1 'polypeptide(L)' 'MFYQAKDYSKLIGMPGFSETLLKNHFALYQGYVANTNKLLE' A
#
# COMPACT_ATOMS: atom_id res chain seq x y z
N MET A 1 -9.62 13.41 10.35
CA MET A 1 -9.77 13.03 8.92
C MET A 1 -8.93 11.79 8.72
N PHE A 2 -9.55 10.61 8.58
CA PHE A 2 -8.79 9.36 8.42
C PHE A 2 -8.39 9.15 6.96
N TYR A 3 -7.14 8.77 6.73
CA TYR A 3 -6.66 8.33 5.43
C TYR A 3 -7.17 6.93 5.12
N GLN A 4 -7.64 6.74 3.89
CA GLN A 4 -8.08 5.43 3.40
C GLN A 4 -7.04 4.87 2.44
N ALA A 5 -6.57 3.65 2.72
CA ALA A 5 -5.66 2.95 1.83
C ALA A 5 -6.40 2.55 0.55
N LYS A 6 -5.84 2.90 -0.61
CA LYS A 6 -6.34 2.47 -1.92
C LYS A 6 -5.78 1.10 -2.28
N ASP A 7 -6.62 0.26 -2.89
CA ASP A 7 -6.17 -1.03 -3.43
C ASP A 7 -5.53 -0.84 -4.82
N TYR A 8 -4.29 -1.31 -4.94
CA TYR A 8 -3.54 -1.34 -6.20
C TYR A 8 -3.17 -2.76 -6.62
N SER A 9 -3.87 -3.76 -6.07
CA SER A 9 -3.60 -5.19 -6.31
C SER A 9 -3.71 -5.55 -7.80
N LYS A 10 -4.48 -4.78 -8.58
CA LYS A 10 -4.58 -4.86 -10.05
C LYS A 10 -3.26 -4.68 -10.80
N LEU A 11 -2.22 -4.13 -10.17
CA LEU A 11 -0.90 -3.95 -10.77
C LEU A 11 -0.03 -5.20 -10.65
N ILE A 12 -0.40 -6.17 -9.79
CA ILE A 12 0.29 -7.46 -9.71
C ILE A 12 0.09 -8.21 -11.02
N GLY A 13 1.19 -8.72 -11.60
CA GLY A 13 1.17 -9.42 -12.87
C GLY A 13 1.31 -8.52 -14.11
N MET A 14 1.47 -7.20 -13.93
CA MET A 14 1.80 -6.32 -15.05
C MET A 14 3.22 -6.60 -15.57
N PRO A 15 3.40 -6.76 -16.89
CA PRO A 15 4.72 -6.98 -17.47
C PRO A 15 5.64 -5.79 -17.20
N GLY A 16 6.88 -6.07 -16.83
CA GLY A 16 7.87 -5.05 -16.48
C GLY A 16 7.90 -4.65 -14.99
N PHE A 17 6.98 -5.15 -14.17
CA PHE A 17 7.02 -4.97 -12.72
C PHE A 17 7.36 -6.26 -11.97
N SER A 18 8.21 -6.15 -10.95
CA SER A 18 8.49 -7.27 -10.05
C SER A 18 7.34 -7.45 -9.07
N GLU A 19 6.70 -8.62 -9.09
CA GLU A 19 5.63 -8.97 -8.15
C GLU A 19 6.08 -8.86 -6.70
N THR A 20 7.30 -9.31 -6.40
CA THR A 20 7.88 -9.24 -5.06
C THR A 20 8.02 -7.79 -4.61
N LEU A 21 8.51 -6.90 -5.48
CA LEU A 21 8.65 -5.48 -5.15
C LEU A 21 7.29 -4.81 -4.92
N LEU A 22 6.29 -5.11 -5.75
CA LEU A 22 4.94 -4.59 -5.61
C LEU A 22 4.28 -5.06 -4.31
N LYS A 23 4.37 -6.35 -3.98
CA LYS A 23 3.84 -6.90 -2.72
C LYS A 23 4.46 -6.24 -1.50
N ASN A 24 5.79 -6.07 -1.49
CA ASN A 24 6.49 -5.36 -0.42
C ASN A 24 6.02 -3.90 -0.32
N HIS A 25 5.90 -3.20 -1.45
CA HIS A 25 5.43 -1.82 -1.48
C HIS A 25 4.00 -1.66 -0.94
N PHE A 26 3.08 -2.55 -1.31
CA PHE A 26 1.69 -2.51 -0.84
C PHE A 26 1.57 -2.77 0.66
N ALA A 27 2.36 -3.71 1.20
CA ALA A 27 2.40 -3.96 2.64
C ALA A 27 2.88 -2.73 3.42
N LEU A 28 3.96 -2.09 2.97
CA LEU A 28 4.48 -0.85 3.56
C LEU A 28 3.45 0.28 3.47
N TYR A 29 2.84 0.49 2.31
CA TYR A 29 1.81 1.52 2.10
C TYR A 29 0.64 1.39 3.08
N GLN A 30 0.11 0.18 3.27
CA GLN A 30 -0.92 -0.09 4.27
C GLN A 30 -0.45 0.26 5.68
N GLY A 31 0.78 -0.12 6.04
CA GLY A 31 1.40 0.22 7.31
C GLY A 31 1.52 1.73 7.54
N TYR A 32 1.95 2.48 6.52
CA TYR A 32 2.05 3.95 6.60
C TYR A 32 0.69 4.60 6.81
N VAL A 33 -0.34 4.22 6.04
CA VAL A 33 -1.70 4.76 6.21
C VAL A 33 -2.24 4.49 7.62
N ALA A 34 -2.05 3.26 8.11
CA ALA A 34 -2.44 2.90 9.48
C ALA A 34 -1.69 3.72 10.53
N ASN A 35 -0.39 3.92 10.36
CA ASN A 35 0.43 4.72 11.28
C ASN A 35 0.03 6.19 11.27
N THR A 36 -0.22 6.78 10.10
CA THR A 36 -0.67 8.17 9.98
C THR A 36 -2.04 8.36 10.62
N ASN A 37 -2.96 7.40 10.44
CA ASN A 37 -4.27 7.44 11.09
C ASN A 37 -4.17 7.40 12.62
N LYS A 38 -3.25 6.60 13.16
CA LYS A 38 -2.97 6.57 14.60
C LYS A 38 -2.38 7.89 15.11
N LEU A 39 -1.56 8.58 14.32
CA LEU A 39 -0.99 9.89 14.69
C LEU A 39 -2.03 11.02 14.66
N LEU A 40 -3.16 10.81 13.97
CA LEU A 40 -4.25 11.77 13.87
C LEU A 40 -5.39 11.50 14.86
N GLU A 41 -5.27 10.44 15.65
CA GLU A 41 -6.13 10.12 16.80
C GLU A 41 -5.81 11.03 18.00
#